data_AF-A0A355V468-F1
#
_entry.id   AF-A0A355V468-F1
#
_cell.length_a   1.000
_cell.length_b   1.000
_cell.length_c   1.000
_cell.angle_alpha   90.00
_cell.angle_beta   90.00
_cell.angle_gamma   90.00
#
_symmetry.space_group_name_H-M   'P 1'
#
loop_
_entity.id
_entity.type
_entity.pdbx_description
1 polymer ?
#
loop_
_entity_poly.entity_id
_entity_poly.type
_entity_poly.pdbx_seq_one_letter_code
_entity_poly.pdbx_strand_id
1 'polypeptide(L)' 'ETMRREGFELAVSRPEVIMKEIDGVLSEPFETLVIDCNEEHQGSVIEELGLRRAEMQDMLPDGKGRVRLTFEIPTRGLIG' A
#
# COMPACT_ATOMS: atom_id res chain seq x y z
N GLU A 1 -0.64 13.62 -14.37
CA GLU A 1 0.60 14.34 -14.72
C GLU A 1 0.74 14.61 -16.22
N THR A 2 0.59 13.61 -17.10
CA THR A 2 0.69 13.82 -18.57
C THR A 2 -0.28 14.87 -19.11
N MET A 3 -1.58 14.77 -18.80
CA MET A 3 -2.58 15.76 -19.25
C MET A 3 -2.25 17.19 -18.83
N ARG A 4 -1.66 17.37 -17.64
CA ARG A 4 -1.20 18.70 -17.18
C ARG A 4 -0.06 19.22 -18.07
N ARG A 5 0.88 18.35 -18.46
CA ARG A 5 2.00 18.69 -19.37
C ARG A 5 1.55 18.96 -20.79
N GLU A 6 0.43 18.38 -21.20
CA GLU A 6 -0.23 18.63 -22.49
C GLU A 6 -1.10 19.90 -22.49
N GLY A 7 -1.16 20.62 -21.36
CA GLY A 7 -1.87 21.91 -21.27
C GLY A 7 -3.34 21.82 -20.90
N PHE A 8 -3.83 20.67 -20.40
CA PHE A 8 -5.19 20.55 -19.89
C PHE A 8 -5.32 21.17 -18.49
N GLU A 9 -6.45 21.86 -18.28
CA GLU A 9 -6.93 22.26 -16.96
C GLU A 9 -8.04 21.31 -16.50
N LEU A 10 -7.94 20.80 -15.28
CA LEU A 10 -8.87 19.80 -14.76
C LEU A 10 -8.91 19.82 -13.22
N ALA A 11 -10.05 19.39 -12.68
CA ALA A 11 -10.24 19.12 -11.26
C ALA A 11 -10.39 17.60 -11.06
N VAL A 12 -9.77 17.05 -10.01
CA VAL A 12 -9.85 15.63 -9.67
C VAL A 12 -10.47 15.45 -8.29
N SER A 13 -11.34 14.45 -8.16
CA SER A 13 -11.83 14.00 -6.85
C SER A 13 -10.78 13.14 -6.14
N ARG A 14 -11.03 12.87 -4.85
CA ARG A 14 -10.23 11.90 -4.10
C ARG A 14 -10.36 10.51 -4.76
N PRO A 15 -9.27 9.74 -4.93
CA PRO A 15 -9.36 8.37 -5.41
C PRO A 15 -10.05 7.48 -4.38
N GLU A 16 -10.89 6.58 -4.85
CA GLU A 16 -11.61 5.57 -4.06
C GLU A 16 -11.42 4.19 -4.71
N VAL A 17 -11.45 3.14 -3.89
CA VAL A 17 -11.41 1.76 -4.39
C VAL A 17 -12.76 1.37 -4.98
N ILE A 18 -12.72 0.49 -5.98
CA ILE A 18 -13.93 -0.07 -6.57
C ILE A 18 -14.31 -1.32 -5.78
N MET A 19 -15.42 -1.24 -5.04
CA MET A 19 -16.01 -2.39 -4.36
C MET A 19 -16.64 -3.35 -5.37
N LYS A 20 -16.55 -4.65 -5.11
CA LYS A 20 -17.17 -5.69 -5.95
C LYS A 20 -17.94 -6.67 -5.10
N GLU A 21 -19.06 -7.15 -5.62
CA GLU A 21 -19.78 -8.27 -5.03
C GLU A 21 -19.24 -9.58 -5.63
N ILE A 22 -18.77 -10.47 -4.77
CA ILE A 22 -18.25 -11.80 -5.14
C ILE A 22 -19.04 -12.80 -4.31
N ASP A 23 -19.80 -13.68 -4.96
CA ASP A 23 -20.64 -14.71 -4.32
C ASP A 23 -21.59 -14.15 -3.24
N GLY A 24 -22.15 -12.96 -3.47
CA GLY A 24 -23.05 -12.28 -2.52
C GLY A 24 -22.34 -11.50 -1.41
N VAL A 25 -21.01 -11.44 -1.42
CA VAL A 25 -20.19 -10.75 -0.42
C VAL A 25 -19.53 -9.51 -1.01
N LEU A 26 -19.76 -8.36 -0.37
CA LEU A 26 -19.09 -7.12 -0.73
C LEU A 26 -17.59 -7.20 -0.37
N SER A 27 -16.74 -7.04 -1.37
CA SER A 27 -15.30 -7.24 -1.31
C SER A 27 -14.54 -6.01 -1.82
N GLU A 28 -13.40 -5.71 -1.21
CA GLU A 28 -12.47 -4.66 -1.65
C GLU A 28 -11.19 -5.27 -2.25
N PRO A 29 -10.46 -4.54 -3.12
CA PRO A 29 -9.20 -5.04 -3.70
C PRO A 29 -8.05 -5.01 -2.68
N PHE A 30 -7.16 -6.00 -2.78
CA PHE A 30 -5.92 -6.12 -2.01
C PHE A 30 -4.71 -6.14 -2.94
N GLU A 31 -3.57 -5.70 -2.42
CA GLU A 31 -2.28 -5.66 -3.11
C GLU A 31 -1.16 -6.24 -2.26
N THR A 32 -0.15 -6.79 -2.94
CA THR A 32 1.11 -7.20 -2.30
C THR A 32 2.06 -6.02 -2.26
N LEU A 33 2.33 -5.51 -1.06
CA LEU A 33 3.26 -4.41 -0.82
C LEU A 33 4.61 -4.97 -0.36
N VAL A 34 5.68 -4.59 -1.06
CA VAL A 34 7.05 -4.94 -0.68
C VAL A 34 7.82 -3.66 -0.34
N ILE A 35 8.40 -3.61 0.86
CA ILE A 35 9.21 -2.50 1.35
C ILE A 35 10.61 -2.98 1.68
N ASP A 36 11.61 -2.19 1.30
CA ASP A 36 13.00 -2.43 1.61
C ASP A 36 13.55 -1.20 2.35
N CYS A 37 13.83 -1.34 3.64
CA CYS A 37 14.24 -0.23 4.51
C CYS A 37 15.41 -0.63 5.41
N ASN A 38 16.03 0.34 6.08
CA ASN A 38 17.01 0.05 7.12
C ASN A 38 16.32 -0.58 8.32
N GLU A 39 16.99 -1.50 9.02
CA GLU A 39 16.44 -2.20 10.19
C GLU A 39 15.97 -1.24 11.30
N GLU A 40 16.62 -0.09 11.44
CA GLU A 40 16.23 0.97 12.39
C GLU A 40 14.82 1.55 12.13
N HIS A 41 14.32 1.46 10.89
CA HIS A 41 13.00 1.98 10.51
C HIS A 41 11.92 0.90 10.49
N GLN A 42 12.28 -0.37 10.67
CA GLN A 42 11.33 -1.47 10.51
C GLN A 42 10.12 -1.33 11.44
N GLY A 43 10.34 -0.94 12.70
CA GLY A 43 9.26 -0.81 13.68
C GLY A 43 8.23 0.25 13.28
N SER A 44 8.70 1.43 12.89
CA SER A 44 7.83 2.53 12.44
C SER A 44 7.07 2.17 11.16
N VAL A 45 7.70 1.46 10.22
CA VAL A 45 7.02 0.99 8.99
C VAL A 45 5.91 0.00 9.33
N ILE A 46 6.19 -0.96 10.23
CA ILE A 46 5.21 -1.98 10.64
C ILE A 46 4.02 -1.33 11.36
N GLU A 47 4.29 -0.38 12.27
CA GLU A 47 3.25 0.34 13.01
C GLU A 47 2.32 1.12 12.07
N GLU A 48 2.88 1.93 11.18
CA GLU A 48 2.11 2.73 10.21
C GLU A 48 1.27 1.86 9.27
N LEU A 49 1.81 0.73 8.81
CA LEU A 49 1.08 -0.19 7.94
C LEU A 49 0.02 -0.99 8.68
N GLY A 50 0.24 -1.32 9.96
CA GLY A 50 -0.77 -1.91 10.82
C GLY A 50 -2.01 -1.02 10.96
N LEU A 51 -1.82 0.31 11.11
CA LEU A 51 -2.92 1.29 11.12
C LEU A 51 -3.69 1.32 9.78
N ARG A 52 -3.03 0.98 8.68
CA ARG A 52 -3.59 0.90 7.32
C ARG A 52 -4.18 -0.47 6.97
N ARG A 53 -4.35 -1.35 7.97
CA ARG A 53 -4.88 -2.72 7.82
C ARG A 53 -4.01 -3.62 6.93
N ALA A 54 -2.72 -3.36 6.87
CA ALA A 54 -1.78 -4.28 6.25
C ALA A 54 -1.53 -5.48 7.16
N GLU A 55 -1.43 -6.66 6.56
CA GLU A 55 -1.06 -7.90 7.22
C GLU A 55 0.32 -8.33 6.72
N MET A 56 1.27 -8.48 7.64
CA MET A 56 2.63 -8.90 7.28
C MET A 56 2.63 -10.36 6.87
N GLN A 57 3.20 -10.61 5.69
CA GLN A 57 3.34 -11.95 5.10
C GLN A 57 4.75 -12.50 5.28
N ASP A 58 5.77 -11.64 5.16
CA ASP A 58 7.17 -12.05 5.27
C ASP A 58 8.09 -10.92 5.75
N MET A 59 9.20 -11.30 6.38
CA MET A 59 10.26 -10.42 6.85
C MET A 59 11.62 -11.08 6.62
N LEU A 60 12.42 -10.47 5.74
CA LEU A 60 13.72 -10.97 5.32
C LEU A 60 14.83 -9.94 5.61
N PRO A 61 15.56 -10.07 6.73
CA PRO A 61 16.74 -9.27 6.97
C PRO A 61 17.89 -9.73 6.04
N ASP A 62 18.67 -8.78 5.51
CA ASP A 62 19.78 -9.08 4.62
C ASP A 62 21.12 -9.31 5.35
N GLY A 63 21.13 -9.13 6.68
CA GLY A 63 22.31 -9.26 7.55
C GLY A 63 23.33 -8.13 7.37
N LYS A 64 22.99 -7.09 6.62
CA LYS A 64 23.82 -5.90 6.32
C LYS A 64 23.16 -4.61 6.78
N GLY A 65 22.13 -4.71 7.62
CA GLY A 65 21.42 -3.57 8.22
C GLY A 65 20.17 -3.15 7.45
N ARG A 66 19.71 -3.91 6.46
CA ARG A 66 18.42 -3.70 5.78
C ARG A 66 17.49 -4.88 5.97
N VAL A 67 16.20 -4.59 5.84
CA VAL A 67 15.14 -5.58 5.92
C VAL A 67 14.15 -5.38 4.79
N ARG A 68 13.75 -6.50 4.18
CA ARG A 68 12.64 -6.56 3.24
C ARG A 68 11.39 -7.05 3.96
N LEU A 69 10.33 -6.26 3.91
CA LEU A 69 9.03 -6.58 4.48
C LEU A 69 8.03 -6.78 3.34
N THR A 70 7.23 -7.85 3.42
CA THR A 70 6.15 -8.12 2.48
C THR A 70 4.83 -8.12 3.22
N PHE A 71 3.83 -7.39 2.70
CA PHE A 71 2.50 -7.27 3.27
C PHE A 71 1.43 -7.57 2.23
N GLU A 72 0.29 -8.06 2.71
CA GLU A 72 -0.98 -8.00 2.00
C GLU A 72 -1.75 -6.81 2.58
N ILE A 73 -2.20 -5.88 1.73
CA ILE A 73 -2.83 -4.63 2.18
C ILE A 73 -4.03 -4.30 1.30
N PRO A 74 -5.16 -3.82 1.85
CA PRO A 74 -6.24 -3.30 1.01
C PRO A 74 -5.73 -2.11 0.19
N THR A 75 -6.06 -2.02 -1.10
CA THR A 75 -5.61 -0.92 -1.97
C THR A 75 -5.97 0.46 -1.39
N ARG A 76 -7.09 0.55 -0.65
CA ARG A 76 -7.50 1.78 0.04
C ARG A 76 -6.48 2.23 1.10
N GLY A 77 -5.80 1.29 1.77
CA GLY A 77 -4.77 1.56 2.76
C GLY A 77 -3.50 2.17 2.15
N LEU A 78 -3.25 1.96 0.85
CA LEU A 78 -2.14 2.56 0.10
C LEU A 78 -2.42 4.01 -0.31
N ILE A 79 -3.67 4.45 -0.28
CA ILE A 79 -4.04 5.82 -0.68
C ILE A 79 -3.69 6.80 0.44
N GLY A 80 -2.75 7.71 0.16
CA GLY A 80 -2.26 8.74 1.08
C GLY A 80 -0.88 8.38 1.59
#